data_AF-A0A062IFN3-F1
#
_entry.id   AF-A0A062IFN3-F1
#
_cell.length_a   1.000
_cell.length_b   1.000
_cell.length_c   1.000
_cell.angle_alpha   90.00
_cell.angle_beta   90.00
_cell.angle_gamma   90.00
#
_symmetry.space_group_name_H-M   'P 1'
#
loop_
_entity.id
_entity.type
_entity.pdbx_description
1 polymer ?
#
loop_
_entity_poly.entity_id
_entity_poly.type
_entity_poly.pdbx_seq_one_letter_code
_entity_poly.pdbx_strand_id
1 'polypeptide(L)'
;MDSIKQYDDGHVFTAWVALIGTVMAATCLLCFLAVTGFDLHQIFKPEFALTLSAKDQALFRTSMISDCFGFYLPFLAVGVYLWRKLRPSGGLLSDIAILFLVISTMLGITGAALQASVLGPLAETYMSGNEIAKQAAGTVWATISQGSQNGLWPMEGPTIGFWAIVNGLLLRKNKSVLGFPLVLVGLGYVGFAVLLFSGFSQAALFLELFLLPVQVVWLGIFGLSLLQR
;
A
#
# COMPACT_ATOMS: atom_id res chain seq x y z
N MET A 1 -11.29 23.32 25.38
CA MET A 1 -10.94 21.89 25.64
C MET A 1 -12.10 20.94 25.33
N ASP A 2 -13.35 21.39 25.18
CA ASP A 2 -14.48 20.52 24.81
C ASP A 2 -14.43 19.97 23.37
N SER A 3 -13.63 20.56 22.46
CA SER A 3 -13.42 20.02 21.11
C SER A 3 -12.58 18.73 21.05
N ILE A 4 -11.94 18.34 22.16
CA ILE A 4 -11.10 17.13 22.23
C ILE A 4 -11.93 15.89 22.60
N LYS A 5 -13.12 16.04 23.20
CA LYS A 5 -13.97 14.91 23.60
C LYS A 5 -14.43 14.05 22.42
N GLN A 6 -14.58 14.62 21.22
CA GLN A 6 -14.85 13.85 19.98
C GLN A 6 -13.69 12.92 19.56
N TYR A 7 -12.52 13.05 20.20
CA TYR A 7 -11.34 12.23 19.96
C TYR A 7 -11.06 11.20 21.07
N ASP A 8 -11.85 11.15 22.16
CA ASP A 8 -11.52 10.33 23.35
C ASP A 8 -11.41 8.82 23.07
N ASP A 9 -12.20 8.31 22.12
CA ASP A 9 -12.13 6.90 21.68
C ASP A 9 -11.46 6.71 20.29
N GLY A 10 -11.11 7.81 19.62
CA GLY A 10 -10.44 7.86 18.32
C GLY A 10 -11.30 7.54 17.09
N HIS A 11 -12.61 7.28 17.20
CA HIS A 11 -13.40 6.81 16.04
C HIS A 11 -13.53 7.86 14.92
N VAL A 12 -13.86 9.12 15.24
CA VAL A 12 -14.03 10.19 14.23
C VAL A 12 -12.73 10.44 13.46
N PHE A 13 -11.60 10.52 14.18
CA PHE A 13 -10.28 10.69 13.57
C PHE A 13 -9.96 9.53 12.64
N THR A 14 -10.13 8.29 13.12
CA THR A 14 -9.86 7.07 12.33
C THR A 14 -10.75 7.01 11.09
N ALA A 15 -12.01 7.43 11.21
CA ALA A 15 -12.95 7.46 10.11
C ALA A 15 -12.49 8.40 8.99
N TRP A 16 -12.14 9.65 9.34
CA TRP A 16 -11.64 10.61 8.36
C TRP A 16 -10.32 10.18 7.74
N VAL A 17 -9.40 9.63 8.54
CA VAL A 17 -8.14 9.09 8.02
C VAL A 17 -8.39 7.96 7.03
N ALA A 18 -9.34 7.05 7.31
CA ALA A 18 -9.72 5.98 6.38
C ALA A 18 -10.33 6.54 5.08
N LEU A 19 -11.21 7.54 5.16
CA LEU A 19 -11.84 8.15 3.99
C LEU A 19 -10.83 8.93 3.12
N ILE A 20 -9.95 9.71 3.74
CA ILE A 20 -8.86 10.40 3.04
C ILE A 20 -7.93 9.36 2.41
N GLY A 21 -7.56 8.32 3.18
CA GLY A 21 -6.75 7.20 2.70
C GLY A 21 -7.37 6.50 1.50
N THR A 22 -8.69 6.34 1.47
CA THR A 22 -9.42 5.76 0.33
C THR A 22 -9.22 6.58 -0.94
N VAL A 23 -9.35 7.91 -0.84
CA VAL A 23 -9.12 8.82 -1.97
C VAL A 23 -7.67 8.79 -2.43
N MET A 24 -6.72 8.75 -1.48
CA MET A 24 -5.30 8.68 -1.79
C MET A 24 -4.94 7.35 -2.45
N ALA A 25 -5.46 6.22 -1.97
CA ALA A 25 -5.24 4.91 -2.57
C ALA A 25 -5.82 4.83 -4.00
N ALA A 26 -7.02 5.37 -4.21
CA ALA A 26 -7.58 5.47 -5.57
C ALA A 26 -6.71 6.36 -6.48
N THR A 27 -6.19 7.47 -5.95
CA THR A 27 -5.26 8.35 -6.68
C THR A 27 -3.97 7.62 -7.05
N CYS A 28 -3.41 6.83 -6.12
CA CYS A 28 -2.24 5.99 -6.37
C CYS A 28 -2.46 5.09 -7.59
N LEU A 29 -3.53 4.30 -7.58
CA LEU A 29 -3.86 3.36 -8.65
C LEU A 29 -4.10 4.06 -9.99
N LEU A 30 -4.91 5.12 -9.99
CA LEU A 30 -5.26 5.84 -11.23
C LEU A 30 -4.04 6.53 -11.85
N CYS A 31 -3.20 7.18 -11.04
CA CYS A 31 -1.98 7.80 -11.53
C CYS A 31 -0.98 6.75 -12.05
N PHE A 32 -0.83 5.62 -11.34
CA PHE A 32 0.07 4.55 -11.77
C PHE A 32 -0.36 3.96 -13.11
N LEU A 33 -1.65 3.65 -13.25
CA LEU A 33 -2.22 3.10 -14.49
C LEU A 33 -2.16 4.10 -15.64
N ALA A 34 -2.36 5.39 -15.37
CA ALA A 34 -2.23 6.44 -16.37
C ALA A 34 -0.79 6.55 -16.91
N VAL A 35 0.22 6.40 -16.04
CA VAL A 35 1.64 6.41 -16.46
C VAL A 35 2.01 5.15 -17.22
N THR A 36 1.59 3.99 -16.73
CA THR A 36 2.00 2.68 -17.29
C THR A 36 1.16 2.20 -18.47
N GLY A 37 0.06 2.89 -18.80
CA GLY A 37 -0.83 2.48 -19.87
C GLY A 37 -1.46 1.10 -19.64
N PHE A 38 -1.74 0.76 -18.37
CA PHE A 38 -2.20 -0.57 -17.92
C PHE A 38 -1.19 -1.71 -18.07
N ASP A 39 0.05 -1.45 -18.51
CA ASP A 39 1.14 -2.41 -18.50
C ASP A 39 2.11 -2.10 -17.36
N LEU A 40 1.82 -2.67 -16.19
CA LEU A 40 2.64 -2.47 -14.98
C LEU A 40 4.11 -2.86 -15.18
N HIS A 41 4.42 -3.72 -16.16
CA HIS A 41 5.80 -4.15 -16.41
C HIS A 41 6.65 -3.07 -17.08
N GLN A 42 6.04 -2.03 -17.65
CA GLN A 42 6.79 -0.93 -18.28
C GLN A 42 7.69 -0.21 -17.28
N ILE A 43 7.28 -0.12 -16.01
CA ILE A 43 8.02 0.65 -15.01
C ILE A 43 9.40 0.03 -14.68
N PHE A 44 9.58 -1.27 -14.92
CA PHE A 44 10.86 -1.95 -14.73
C PHE A 44 11.87 -1.65 -15.84
N LYS A 45 11.40 -1.19 -17.01
CA LYS A 45 12.22 -0.89 -18.18
C LYS A 45 12.83 0.50 -18.02
N PRO A 46 14.14 0.64 -17.83
CA PRO A 46 14.74 1.96 -17.65
C PRO A 46 14.51 2.89 -18.84
N GLU A 47 14.53 2.34 -20.05
CA GLU A 47 14.26 3.07 -21.29
C GLU A 47 12.84 3.63 -21.38
N PHE A 48 11.89 3.07 -20.64
CA PHE A 48 10.54 3.61 -20.52
C PHE A 48 10.48 4.65 -19.40
N ALA A 49 10.88 4.24 -18.19
CA ALA A 49 10.71 5.05 -16.99
C ALA A 49 11.54 6.36 -17.04
N LEU A 50 12.79 6.28 -17.50
CA LEU A 50 13.72 7.42 -17.50
C LEU A 50 13.50 8.38 -18.68
N THR A 51 12.64 8.02 -19.64
CA THR A 51 12.23 8.89 -20.75
C THR A 51 10.81 9.41 -20.61
N LEU A 52 10.13 9.15 -19.48
CA LEU A 52 8.81 9.69 -19.21
C LEU A 52 8.80 11.21 -19.36
N SER A 53 7.69 11.75 -19.88
CA SER A 53 7.51 13.20 -19.95
C SER A 53 7.52 13.81 -18.54
N ALA A 54 7.84 15.10 -18.40
CA ALA A 54 7.80 15.78 -17.10
C ALA A 54 6.41 15.65 -16.42
N LYS A 55 5.34 15.62 -17.21
CA LYS A 55 3.97 15.38 -16.74
C LYS A 55 3.81 13.97 -16.17
N ASP A 56 4.29 12.95 -16.88
CA ASP A 56 4.14 11.55 -16.46
C ASP A 56 5.05 11.21 -15.27
N GLN A 57 6.24 11.82 -15.19
CA GLN A 57 7.08 11.76 -13.99
C GLN A 57 6.37 12.36 -12.77
N ALA A 58 5.67 13.50 -12.95
CA ALA A 58 4.88 14.09 -11.88
C ALA A 58 3.72 13.18 -11.46
N LEU A 59 3.01 12.57 -12.41
CA LEU A 59 1.95 11.60 -12.12
C LEU A 59 2.49 10.36 -11.39
N PHE A 60 3.65 9.84 -11.81
CA PHE A 60 4.29 8.71 -11.14
C PHE A 60 4.66 9.08 -9.70
N ARG A 61 5.27 10.25 -9.49
CA ARG A 61 5.60 10.74 -8.15
C ARG A 61 4.33 10.92 -7.31
N THR A 62 3.27 11.49 -7.88
CA THR A 62 1.97 11.59 -7.21
C THR A 62 1.45 10.22 -6.83
N SER A 63 1.54 9.23 -7.72
CA SER A 63 1.14 7.85 -7.41
C SER A 63 1.88 7.31 -6.20
N MET A 64 3.21 7.38 -6.19
CA MET A 64 4.04 6.86 -5.08
C MET A 64 3.79 7.61 -3.76
N ILE A 65 3.61 8.92 -3.78
CA ILE A 65 3.24 9.67 -2.56
C ILE A 65 1.83 9.28 -2.10
N SER A 66 0.89 9.16 -3.03
CA SER A 66 -0.45 8.69 -2.75
C SER A 66 -0.50 7.27 -2.23
N ASP A 67 0.46 6.43 -2.59
CA ASP A 67 0.64 5.08 -2.03
C ASP A 67 0.90 5.15 -0.52
N CYS A 68 1.86 6.00 -0.11
CA CYS A 68 2.18 6.25 1.29
C CYS A 68 0.96 6.69 2.11
N PHE A 69 0.20 7.63 1.57
CA PHE A 69 -0.99 8.19 2.23
C PHE A 69 -2.28 7.42 1.95
N GLY A 70 -2.23 6.33 1.18
CA GLY A 70 -3.39 5.55 0.78
C GLY A 70 -3.38 4.14 1.36
N PHE A 71 -2.29 3.40 1.17
CA PHE A 71 -2.18 2.00 1.55
C PHE A 71 -1.42 1.76 2.86
N TYR A 72 -0.61 2.72 3.35
CA TYR A 72 0.19 2.51 4.57
C TYR A 72 -0.24 3.37 5.76
N LEU A 73 -0.06 4.69 5.71
CA LEU A 73 -0.33 5.56 6.86
C LEU A 73 -1.79 5.50 7.37
N PRO A 74 -2.81 5.46 6.49
CA PRO A 74 -4.19 5.29 6.95
C PRO A 74 -4.42 3.93 7.62
N PHE A 75 -3.83 2.87 7.08
CA PHE A 75 -3.93 1.54 7.65
C PHE A 75 -3.29 1.48 9.02
N LEU A 76 -2.18 2.18 9.26
CA LEU A 76 -1.58 2.29 10.59
C LEU A 76 -2.55 2.91 11.61
N ALA A 77 -3.22 4.01 11.26
CA ALA A 77 -4.22 4.62 12.15
C ALA A 77 -5.40 3.69 12.43
N VAL A 78 -5.93 3.03 11.38
CA VAL A 78 -6.98 2.01 11.49
C VAL A 78 -6.52 0.83 12.35
N GLY A 79 -5.28 0.38 12.17
CA GLY A 79 -4.68 -0.72 12.92
C GLY A 79 -4.54 -0.39 14.40
N VAL A 80 -4.08 0.82 14.75
CA VAL A 80 -4.00 1.28 16.15
C VAL A 80 -5.40 1.38 16.77
N TYR A 81 -6.38 1.89 16.03
CA TYR A 81 -7.77 1.95 16.49
C TYR A 81 -8.34 0.56 16.76
N LEU A 82 -8.20 -0.37 15.81
CA LEU A 82 -8.65 -1.75 15.95
C LEU A 82 -7.90 -2.47 17.06
N TRP A 83 -6.59 -2.26 17.19
CA TRP A 83 -5.79 -2.79 18.29
C TRP A 83 -6.35 -2.32 19.63
N ARG A 84 -6.55 -1.02 19.85
CA ARG A 84 -7.13 -0.50 21.11
C ARG A 84 -8.50 -1.11 21.42
N LYS A 85 -9.36 -1.27 20.42
CA LYS A 85 -10.73 -1.80 20.60
C LYS A 85 -10.78 -3.32 20.78
N LEU A 86 -9.93 -4.06 20.09
CA LEU A 86 -10.01 -5.53 20.00
C LEU A 86 -8.99 -6.24 20.91
N ARG A 87 -7.96 -5.54 21.39
CA ARG A 87 -6.93 -6.08 22.30
C ARG A 87 -7.51 -6.79 23.53
N PRO A 88 -8.55 -6.29 24.22
CA PRO A 88 -9.16 -7.03 25.35
C PRO A 88 -9.66 -8.44 24.96
N SER A 89 -10.06 -8.62 23.69
CA SER A 89 -10.59 -9.89 23.17
C SER A 89 -9.57 -10.77 22.42
N GLY A 90 -8.47 -10.18 21.95
CA GLY A 90 -7.44 -10.83 21.15
C GLY A 90 -6.08 -11.02 21.86
N GLY A 91 -5.83 -10.30 22.95
CA GLY A 91 -4.60 -10.43 23.74
C GLY A 91 -3.34 -10.29 22.91
N LEU A 92 -2.40 -11.22 23.10
CA LEU A 92 -1.10 -11.25 22.41
C LEU A 92 -1.24 -11.27 20.87
N LEU A 93 -2.26 -11.92 20.31
CA LEU A 93 -2.45 -11.94 18.86
C LEU A 93 -2.73 -10.55 18.29
N SER A 94 -3.47 -9.70 19.02
CA SER A 94 -3.66 -8.29 18.62
C SER A 94 -2.35 -7.50 18.69
N ASP A 95 -1.51 -7.76 19.70
CA ASP A 95 -0.21 -7.11 19.88
C ASP A 95 0.77 -7.52 18.76
N ILE A 96 0.76 -8.79 18.33
CA ILE A 96 1.56 -9.25 17.20
C ILE A 96 1.01 -8.69 15.88
N ALA A 97 -0.30 -8.69 15.68
CA ALA A 97 -0.90 -8.18 14.45
C ALA A 97 -0.55 -6.72 14.17
N ILE A 98 -0.52 -5.86 15.19
CA ILE A 98 -0.12 -4.46 15.01
C ILE A 98 1.37 -4.33 14.66
N LEU A 99 2.25 -5.18 15.21
CA LEU A 99 3.66 -5.21 14.83
C LEU A 99 3.85 -5.56 13.35
N PHE A 100 3.12 -6.57 12.86
CA PHE A 100 3.14 -6.96 11.45
C PHE A 100 2.65 -5.83 10.54
N LEU A 101 1.65 -5.07 10.96
CA LEU A 101 1.21 -3.88 10.21
C LEU A 101 2.29 -2.79 10.16
N VAL A 102 3.00 -2.55 11.27
CA VAL A 102 4.11 -1.59 11.29
C VAL A 102 5.21 -2.01 10.32
N ILE A 103 5.55 -3.30 10.27
CA ILE A 103 6.53 -3.84 9.32
C ILE A 103 6.04 -3.64 7.87
N SER A 104 4.80 -4.01 7.56
CA SER A 104 4.16 -3.76 6.26
C SER A 104 4.27 -2.29 5.85
N THR A 105 3.92 -1.38 6.76
CA THR A 105 3.97 0.07 6.55
C THR A 105 5.40 0.54 6.23
N MET A 106 6.40 0.03 6.95
CA MET A 106 7.81 0.39 6.70
C MET A 106 8.31 -0.09 5.34
N LEU A 107 7.98 -1.32 4.95
CA LEU A 107 8.34 -1.89 3.64
C LEU A 107 7.73 -1.07 2.51
N GLY A 108 6.41 -0.85 2.58
CA GLY A 108 5.66 -0.13 1.56
C GLY A 108 6.10 1.32 1.39
N ILE A 109 6.20 2.08 2.49
CA ILE A 109 6.65 3.48 2.43
C ILE A 109 8.08 3.57 1.88
N THR A 110 8.96 2.63 2.23
CA THR A 110 10.34 2.61 1.73
C THR A 110 10.37 2.41 0.21
N GLY A 111 9.64 1.42 -0.31
CA GLY A 111 9.55 1.16 -1.75
C GLY A 111 8.97 2.34 -2.54
N ALA A 112 7.90 2.94 -2.03
CA ALA A 112 7.25 4.09 -2.66
C ALA A 112 8.15 5.35 -2.61
N ALA A 113 8.70 5.69 -1.44
CA ALA A 113 9.50 6.89 -1.26
C ALA A 113 10.82 6.86 -2.04
N LEU A 114 11.47 5.70 -2.14
CA LEU A 114 12.66 5.53 -2.97
C LEU A 114 12.34 5.82 -4.44
N GLN A 115 11.31 5.17 -5.00
CA GLN A 115 10.92 5.40 -6.39
C GLN A 115 10.47 6.85 -6.66
N ALA A 116 9.71 7.45 -5.73
CA ALA A 116 9.25 8.84 -5.84
C ALA A 116 10.40 9.87 -5.87
N SER A 117 11.48 9.59 -5.15
CA SER A 117 12.58 10.54 -4.95
C SER A 117 13.64 10.47 -6.06
N VAL A 118 13.85 9.30 -6.65
CA VAL A 118 14.96 9.07 -7.58
C VAL A 118 14.58 9.20 -9.05
N LEU A 119 13.31 9.01 -9.44
CA LEU A 119 12.92 8.97 -10.85
C LEU A 119 13.34 10.24 -11.62
N GLY A 120 13.01 11.42 -11.09
CA GLY A 120 13.32 12.70 -11.74
C GLY A 120 14.82 12.94 -11.95
N PRO A 121 15.65 12.91 -10.89
CA PRO A 121 17.09 13.06 -11.01
C PRO A 121 17.76 12.02 -11.94
N LEU A 122 17.28 10.78 -11.91
CA LEU A 122 17.78 9.74 -12.81
C LEU A 122 17.36 9.99 -14.26
N ALA A 123 16.14 10.45 -14.51
CA ALA A 123 15.66 10.80 -15.85
C ALA A 123 16.47 11.97 -16.43
N GLU A 124 16.77 13.00 -15.65
CA GLU A 124 17.63 14.11 -16.07
C GLU A 124 19.03 13.62 -16.45
N THR A 125 19.63 12.76 -15.61
CA THR A 125 20.94 12.15 -15.87
C THR A 125 20.92 11.29 -17.13
N TYR A 126 19.84 10.53 -17.34
CA TYR A 126 19.67 9.65 -18.49
C TYR A 126 19.47 10.42 -19.81
N MET A 127 18.77 11.55 -19.76
CA MET A 127 18.46 12.32 -20.98
C MET A 127 19.59 13.27 -21.38
N SER A 128 20.32 13.82 -20.42
CA SER A 128 21.38 14.82 -20.66
C SER A 128 22.81 14.26 -20.61
N GLY A 129 22.99 13.09 -20.01
CA GLY A 129 24.30 12.49 -19.78
C GLY A 129 24.93 11.84 -21.01
N ASN A 130 26.24 11.58 -20.92
CA ASN A 130 26.93 10.72 -21.88
C ASN A 130 26.51 9.24 -21.71
N GLU A 131 26.92 8.37 -22.63
CA GLU A 131 26.49 6.96 -22.63
C GLU A 131 26.80 6.21 -21.32
N ILE A 132 27.90 6.55 -20.64
CA ILE A 132 28.23 5.98 -19.33
C ILE A 132 27.21 6.43 -18.26
N ALA A 133 26.88 7.72 -18.22
CA ALA A 133 25.89 8.26 -17.30
C ALA A 133 24.48 7.68 -17.55
N LYS A 134 24.10 7.49 -18.82
CA LYS A 134 22.84 6.83 -19.18
C LYS A 134 22.75 5.41 -18.66
N GLN A 135 23.80 4.61 -18.90
CA GLN A 135 23.87 3.22 -18.40
C GLN A 135 23.83 3.15 -16.88
N ALA A 136 24.55 4.06 -16.20
CA ALA A 136 24.53 4.15 -14.75
C ALA A 136 23.13 4.49 -14.21
N ALA A 137 22.48 5.51 -14.76
CA ALA A 137 21.11 5.89 -14.37
C ALA A 137 20.12 4.75 -14.60
N GLY A 138 20.23 4.06 -15.74
CA GLY A 138 19.41 2.89 -16.05
C GLY A 138 19.59 1.74 -15.06
N THR A 139 20.83 1.45 -14.68
CA THR A 139 21.16 0.41 -13.69
C THR A 139 20.61 0.75 -12.31
N VAL A 140 20.76 2.00 -11.87
CA VAL A 140 20.24 2.46 -10.57
C VAL A 140 18.72 2.36 -10.56
N TRP A 141 18.04 2.81 -11.61
CA TRP A 141 16.59 2.69 -11.72
C TRP A 141 16.12 1.22 -11.70
N ALA A 142 16.74 0.36 -12.51
CA ALA A 142 16.42 -1.07 -12.53
C ALA A 142 16.60 -1.69 -11.14
N THR A 143 17.67 -1.34 -10.43
CA THR A 143 17.93 -1.85 -9.07
C THR A 143 16.85 -1.40 -8.08
N ILE A 144 16.48 -0.12 -8.09
CA ILE A 144 15.50 0.44 -7.15
C ILE A 144 14.09 -0.08 -7.46
N SER A 145 13.68 -0.06 -8.73
CA SER A 145 12.37 -0.56 -9.16
C SER A 145 12.22 -2.07 -8.87
N GLN A 146 13.22 -2.88 -9.21
CA GLN A 146 13.21 -4.31 -8.91
C GLN A 146 13.24 -4.60 -7.41
N GLY A 147 14.11 -3.92 -6.66
CA GLY A 147 14.19 -4.09 -5.21
C GLY A 147 12.88 -3.72 -4.49
N SER A 148 12.17 -2.70 -5.00
CA SER A 148 10.88 -2.27 -4.43
C SER A 148 9.76 -3.23 -4.81
N GLN A 149 9.55 -3.48 -6.11
CA GLN A 149 8.44 -4.24 -6.67
C GLN A 149 8.55 -5.76 -6.54
N ASN A 150 9.77 -6.29 -6.55
CA ASN A 150 10.01 -7.73 -6.45
C ASN A 150 10.71 -8.13 -5.13
N GLY A 151 11.03 -7.16 -4.28
CA GLY A 151 11.62 -7.37 -2.95
C GLY A 151 10.73 -6.89 -1.83
N LEU A 152 10.63 -5.56 -1.66
CA LEU A 152 9.92 -4.95 -0.51
C LEU A 152 8.40 -5.22 -0.53
N TRP A 153 7.71 -4.89 -1.62
CA TRP A 153 6.25 -5.02 -1.71
C TRP A 153 5.74 -6.47 -1.63
N PRO A 154 6.40 -7.48 -2.26
CA PRO A 154 6.01 -8.87 -2.05
C PRO A 154 6.11 -9.33 -0.60
N MET A 155 7.12 -8.84 0.13
CA MET A 155 7.28 -9.14 1.55
C MET A 155 6.24 -8.43 2.42
N GLU A 156 5.59 -7.38 1.91
CA GLU A 156 4.44 -6.78 2.56
C GLU A 156 3.27 -7.76 2.62
N GLY A 157 3.01 -8.53 1.55
CA GLY A 157 1.86 -9.42 1.43
C GLY A 157 1.62 -10.32 2.66
N PRO A 158 2.59 -11.11 3.12
CA PRO A 158 2.44 -11.92 4.33
C PRO A 158 2.19 -11.07 5.58
N THR A 159 2.77 -9.86 5.64
CA THR A 159 2.68 -9.00 6.82
C THR A 159 1.35 -8.28 6.97
N ILE A 160 0.87 -7.63 5.91
CA ILE A 160 -0.49 -7.07 5.88
C ILE A 160 -1.54 -8.18 5.93
N GLY A 161 -1.24 -9.33 5.31
CA GLY A 161 -2.08 -10.52 5.33
C GLY A 161 -2.33 -11.03 6.74
N PHE A 162 -1.28 -11.18 7.55
CA PHE A 162 -1.41 -11.57 8.94
C PHE A 162 -2.25 -10.58 9.75
N TRP A 163 -1.97 -9.27 9.62
CA TRP A 163 -2.74 -8.24 10.30
C TRP A 163 -4.23 -8.30 9.94
N ALA A 164 -4.55 -8.42 8.64
CA ALA A 164 -5.91 -8.46 8.13
C ALA A 164 -6.66 -9.73 8.57
N ILE A 165 -6.02 -10.90 8.52
CA ILE A 165 -6.62 -12.15 9.00
C ILE A 165 -6.97 -12.04 10.49
N VAL A 166 -6.01 -11.64 11.33
CA VAL A 166 -6.23 -11.56 12.79
C VAL A 166 -7.33 -10.55 13.13
N ASN A 167 -7.26 -9.33 12.59
CA ASN A 167 -8.27 -8.31 12.86
C ASN A 167 -9.63 -8.67 12.26
N GLY A 168 -9.66 -9.32 11.10
CA GLY A 168 -10.88 -9.80 10.48
C GLY A 168 -11.58 -10.86 11.34
N LEU A 169 -10.83 -11.83 11.87
CA LEU A 169 -11.36 -12.83 12.80
C LEU A 169 -11.88 -12.21 14.10
N LEU A 170 -11.15 -11.24 14.66
CA LEU A 170 -11.58 -10.52 15.86
C LEU A 170 -12.83 -9.67 15.62
N LEU A 171 -12.93 -9.00 14.47
CA LEU A 171 -14.13 -8.27 14.06
C LEU A 171 -15.33 -9.20 13.91
N ARG A 172 -15.15 -10.38 13.31
CA ARG A 172 -16.22 -11.40 13.22
C ARG A 172 -16.66 -11.91 14.58
N LYS A 173 -15.72 -12.17 15.49
CA LYS A 173 -16.01 -12.56 16.88
C LYS A 173 -16.87 -11.50 17.60
N ASN A 174 -16.67 -10.23 17.27
CA ASN A 174 -17.44 -9.10 17.77
C ASN A 174 -18.64 -8.70 16.86
N LYS A 175 -19.14 -9.63 16.02
CA LYS A 175 -20.32 -9.48 15.16
C LYS A 175 -20.25 -8.34 14.12
N SER A 176 -19.04 -7.86 13.78
CA SER A 176 -18.87 -6.89 12.69
C SER A 176 -18.88 -7.58 11.33
N VAL A 177 -19.73 -7.09 10.42
CA VAL A 177 -19.81 -7.57 9.03
C VAL A 177 -18.53 -7.31 8.23
N LEU A 178 -17.72 -6.33 8.64
CA LEU A 178 -16.46 -5.98 7.99
C LEU A 178 -15.35 -7.00 8.23
N GLY A 179 -15.54 -7.90 9.21
CA GLY A 179 -14.52 -8.88 9.56
C GLY A 179 -14.31 -9.94 8.48
N PHE A 180 -15.38 -10.43 7.83
CA PHE A 180 -15.24 -11.46 6.79
C PHE A 180 -14.53 -10.96 5.53
N PRO A 181 -14.89 -9.80 4.95
CA PRO A 181 -14.14 -9.21 3.85
C PRO A 181 -12.65 -8.99 4.19
N LEU A 182 -12.33 -8.56 5.41
CA LEU A 182 -10.94 -8.34 5.81
C LEU A 182 -10.13 -9.66 5.89
N VAL A 183 -10.74 -10.76 6.33
CA VAL A 183 -10.10 -12.08 6.29
C VAL A 183 -9.81 -12.49 4.83
N LEU A 184 -10.74 -12.26 3.91
CA LEU A 184 -10.53 -12.59 2.49
C LEU A 184 -9.39 -11.77 1.88
N VAL A 185 -9.34 -10.47 2.17
CA VAL A 185 -8.21 -9.61 1.76
C VAL A 185 -6.90 -10.17 2.30
N GLY A 186 -6.85 -10.52 3.59
CA GLY A 186 -5.63 -11.02 4.21
C GLY A 186 -5.16 -12.37 3.63
N LEU A 187 -6.10 -13.30 3.40
CA LEU A 187 -5.80 -14.56 2.70
C LEU A 187 -5.34 -14.32 1.27
N GLY A 188 -5.92 -13.32 0.59
CA GLY A 188 -5.50 -12.89 -0.74
C GLY A 188 -4.03 -12.46 -0.76
N TYR A 189 -3.60 -11.61 0.17
CA TYR A 189 -2.20 -11.16 0.22
C TYR A 189 -1.20 -12.28 0.56
N VAL A 190 -1.61 -13.22 1.43
CA VAL A 190 -0.81 -14.44 1.66
C VAL A 190 -0.74 -15.28 0.38
N GLY A 191 -1.86 -15.45 -0.32
CA GLY A 191 -1.92 -16.16 -1.60
C GLY A 191 -1.07 -15.51 -2.69
N PHE A 192 -1.10 -14.17 -2.78
CA PHE A 192 -0.26 -13.39 -3.69
C PHE A 192 1.22 -13.70 -3.47
N ALA A 193 1.69 -13.61 -2.23
CA ALA A 193 3.08 -13.89 -1.89
C ALA A 193 3.46 -15.34 -2.23
N VAL A 194 2.60 -16.31 -1.88
CA VAL A 194 2.82 -17.73 -2.21
C VAL A 194 2.93 -17.94 -3.71
N LEU A 195 2.03 -17.36 -4.51
CA LEU A 195 2.05 -17.47 -5.96
C LEU A 195 3.34 -16.87 -6.55
N LEU A 196 3.72 -15.68 -6.09
CA LEU A 196 4.92 -14.99 -6.59
C LEU A 196 6.18 -15.80 -6.29
N PHE A 197 6.38 -16.21 -5.03
CA PHE A 197 7.57 -16.97 -4.63
C PHE A 197 7.59 -18.42 -5.17
N SER A 198 6.45 -18.94 -5.59
CA SER A 198 6.36 -20.24 -6.26
C SER A 198 6.55 -20.15 -7.78
N GLY A 199 6.83 -18.96 -8.34
CA GLY A 199 7.10 -18.74 -9.76
C GLY A 199 5.87 -18.46 -10.63
N PHE A 200 4.68 -18.29 -10.03
CA PHE A 200 3.44 -17.96 -10.74
C PHE A 200 3.21 -16.44 -10.80
N SER A 201 4.18 -15.69 -11.34
CA SER A 201 4.20 -14.22 -11.34
C SER A 201 2.96 -13.59 -11.98
N GLN A 202 2.48 -14.14 -13.10
CA GLN A 202 1.29 -13.61 -13.76
C GLN A 202 0.02 -13.78 -12.92
N ALA A 203 -0.12 -14.91 -12.22
CA ALA A 203 -1.26 -15.16 -11.34
C ALA A 203 -1.20 -14.26 -10.09
N ALA A 204 0.00 -14.07 -9.54
CA ALA A 204 0.24 -13.13 -8.45
C ALA A 204 -0.17 -11.70 -8.86
N LEU A 205 0.26 -11.25 -10.04
CA LEU A 205 -0.09 -9.93 -10.57
C LEU A 205 -1.61 -9.74 -10.72
N PHE A 206 -2.32 -10.71 -11.29
CA PHE A 206 -3.78 -10.63 -11.40
C PHE A 206 -4.47 -10.58 -10.04
N LEU A 207 -3.96 -11.35 -9.07
CA LEU A 207 -4.50 -11.34 -7.72
C LEU A 207 -4.24 -9.99 -7.03
N GLU A 208 -3.04 -9.43 -7.16
CA GLU A 208 -2.70 -8.10 -6.63
C GLU A 208 -3.58 -7.00 -7.24
N LEU A 209 -3.71 -6.98 -8.57
CA LEU A 209 -4.58 -6.04 -9.29
C LEU A 209 -6.05 -6.10 -8.83
N PHE A 210 -6.50 -7.27 -8.36
CA PHE A 210 -7.82 -7.44 -7.77
C PHE A 210 -7.87 -7.01 -6.31
N LEU A 211 -6.86 -7.36 -5.52
CA LEU A 211 -6.81 -7.08 -4.08
C LEU A 211 -6.70 -5.59 -3.77
N LEU A 212 -5.91 -4.84 -4.54
CA LEU A 212 -5.70 -3.41 -4.32
C LEU A 212 -7.03 -2.62 -4.31
N PRO A 213 -7.90 -2.69 -5.35
CA PRO A 213 -9.22 -2.06 -5.30
C PRO A 213 -10.12 -2.57 -4.17
N VAL A 214 -10.09 -3.87 -3.87
CA VAL A 214 -10.90 -4.45 -2.79
C VAL A 214 -10.48 -3.88 -1.43
N GLN A 215 -9.17 -3.71 -1.20
CA GLN A 215 -8.64 -3.06 0.00
C GLN A 215 -9.05 -1.58 0.10
N VAL A 216 -9.02 -0.84 -1.02
CA VAL A 216 -9.50 0.56 -1.08
C VAL A 216 -10.98 0.63 -0.70
N VAL A 217 -11.81 -0.23 -1.27
CA VAL A 217 -13.25 -0.28 -0.97
C VAL A 217 -13.48 -0.65 0.50
N TRP A 218 -12.74 -1.63 1.04
CA TRP A 218 -12.84 -2.01 2.44
C TRP A 218 -12.51 -0.84 3.37
N LEU A 219 -11.45 -0.09 3.10
CA LEU A 219 -11.04 1.07 3.88
C LEU A 219 -12.13 2.16 3.88
N GLY A 220 -12.73 2.42 2.72
CA GLY A 220 -13.82 3.41 2.58
C GLY A 220 -15.06 3.01 3.37
N ILE A 221 -15.51 1.76 3.23
CA ILE A 221 -16.65 1.23 3.98
C ILE A 221 -16.36 1.24 5.48
N PHE A 222 -15.13 0.89 5.89
CA PHE A 222 -14.73 0.97 7.29
C PHE A 222 -14.84 2.39 7.84
N GLY A 223 -14.31 3.38 7.11
CA GLY A 223 -14.42 4.80 7.47
C GLY A 223 -15.88 5.27 7.61
N LEU A 224 -16.72 4.96 6.62
CA LEU A 224 -18.15 5.29 6.66
C LEU A 224 -18.86 4.63 7.85
N SER A 225 -18.54 3.36 8.14
CA SER A 225 -19.15 2.62 9.25
C SER A 225 -18.82 3.21 10.62
N LEU A 226 -17.66 3.88 10.75
CA LEU A 226 -17.28 4.56 11.99
C LEU A 226 -18.01 5.88 12.19
N LEU A 227 -18.38 6.59 11.11
CA LEU A 227 -19.17 7.83 11.21
C LEU A 227 -20.66 7.60 11.50
N GLN A 228 -21.14 6.38 11.28
CA GLN A 228 -22.53 6.00 11.52
C GLN A 228 -22.79 5.50 12.96
N ARG A 229 -21.75 5.46 13.80
CA ARG A 229 -21.82 5.06 15.22
C ARG A 229 -21.96 6.27 16.13
#